data_AF-A0A0M8V5A9-F1
#
_entry.id   AF-A0A0M8V5A9-F1
#
_cell.length_a   1.000
_cell.length_b   1.000
_cell.length_c   1.000
_cell.angle_alpha   90.00
_cell.angle_beta   90.00
_cell.angle_gamma   90.00
#
_symmetry.space_group_name_H-M   'P 1'
#
loop_
_entity.id
_entity.type
_entity.pdbx_description
1 polymer ?
#
loop_
_entity_poly.entity_id
_entity_poly.type
_entity_poly.pdbx_seq_one_letter_code
_entity_poly.pdbx_strand_id
1 'polypeptide(L)'
;MGAYDTEIEDLATEARAALVREIDADGAWHEDPVWRDAFAAVPRHRFVPYYYVAGRGGYRRRWGESPDPRARERWVRGAYEDAPLATRLRDGELVSSSSQPSLMARMLVALRVADGDRVLEVGAGTGYNAALLAHRLGDDDLVTTIDLEPEIAESARRHLEAVGHRPVVVTGDGARGVPERARFDRIIATCALLTVPRAWLAQCRPGARILTPLGTGLLALTVRDPVHAEGRFLPTAAYFVPLRGEARAEPEGASLAGLPGRVREQETFRFLLALTRRTLDPWEACALWEREGGPQRERYGVTVGGERAWAWLDDPQGPYVWPLP
;
A
#
# COMPACT_ATOMS: atom_id res chain seq x y z
N MET A 1 34.77 5.07 -0.41
CA MET A 1 33.76 6.10 -0.72
C MET A 1 34.47 7.20 -1.49
N GLY A 2 34.30 7.23 -2.81
CA GLY A 2 34.95 8.20 -3.69
C GLY A 2 34.19 9.51 -3.75
N ALA A 3 34.79 10.59 -4.26
CA ALA A 3 34.12 11.89 -4.46
C ALA A 3 32.80 11.77 -5.26
N TYR A 4 32.71 10.77 -6.14
CA TYR A 4 31.50 10.43 -6.90
C TYR A 4 30.32 9.93 -6.06
N ASP A 5 30.60 9.20 -4.98
CA ASP A 5 29.54 8.75 -4.07
C ASP A 5 28.97 9.96 -3.32
N THR A 6 29.81 10.94 -3.00
CA THR A 6 29.41 12.18 -2.29
C THR A 6 28.46 13.04 -3.13
N GLU A 7 28.74 13.28 -4.42
CA GLU A 7 27.87 14.10 -5.28
C GLU A 7 26.45 13.51 -5.42
N ILE A 8 26.34 12.18 -5.53
CA ILE A 8 25.05 11.51 -5.65
C ILE A 8 24.27 11.56 -4.32
N GLU A 9 24.95 11.45 -3.18
CA GLU A 9 24.31 11.56 -1.87
C GLU A 9 23.85 12.98 -1.55
N ASP A 10 24.59 14.00 -1.97
CA ASP A 10 24.16 15.40 -1.86
C ASP A 10 22.90 15.65 -2.69
N LEU A 11 22.91 15.16 -3.93
CA LEU A 11 21.74 15.22 -4.81
C LEU A 11 20.54 14.44 -4.24
N ALA A 12 20.78 13.27 -3.66
CA ALA A 12 19.75 12.48 -3.00
C ALA A 12 19.13 13.24 -1.81
N THR A 13 19.95 13.95 -1.05
CA THR A 13 19.52 14.75 0.10
C THR A 13 18.66 15.93 -0.34
N GLU A 14 19.08 16.66 -1.39
CA GLU A 14 18.29 17.73 -1.98
C GLU A 14 16.94 17.23 -2.52
N ALA A 15 16.96 16.14 -3.30
CA ALA A 15 15.76 15.56 -3.89
C ALA A 15 14.80 15.00 -2.83
N ARG A 16 15.32 14.35 -1.78
CA ARG A 16 14.53 13.91 -0.62
C ARG A 16 13.84 15.08 0.08
N ALA A 17 14.58 16.15 0.34
CA ALA A 17 14.03 17.33 0.99
C ALA A 17 12.96 18.01 0.12
N ALA A 18 13.12 18.02 -1.20
CA ALA A 18 12.11 18.53 -2.13
C ALA A 18 10.82 17.71 -2.10
N LEU A 19 10.93 16.37 -2.19
CA LEU A 19 9.78 15.47 -2.09
C LEU A 19 9.05 15.64 -0.75
N VAL A 20 9.80 15.74 0.36
CA VAL A 20 9.20 15.96 1.68
C VAL A 20 8.41 17.26 1.71
N ARG A 21 8.96 18.37 1.18
CA ARG A 21 8.22 19.65 1.11
C ARG A 21 6.97 19.56 0.23
N GLU A 22 7.02 18.82 -0.87
CA GLU A 22 5.88 18.59 -1.76
C GLU A 22 4.75 17.87 -1.03
N ILE A 23 5.05 16.75 -0.36
CA ILE A 23 4.05 15.97 0.39
C ILE A 23 3.49 16.76 1.58
N ASP A 24 4.32 17.56 2.25
CA ASP A 24 3.93 18.40 3.39
C ASP A 24 2.96 19.52 2.97
N ALA A 25 3.15 20.10 1.78
CA ALA A 25 2.28 21.14 1.24
C ALA A 25 0.84 20.65 1.01
N ASP A 26 0.68 19.36 0.72
CA ASP A 26 -0.63 18.69 0.60
C ASP A 26 -1.24 18.29 1.96
N GLY A 27 -0.54 18.59 3.06
CA GLY A 27 -0.99 18.34 4.42
C GLY A 27 -1.00 16.88 4.85
N ALA A 28 -0.24 16.01 4.17
CA ALA A 28 -0.29 14.57 4.41
C ALA A 28 0.07 14.17 5.85
N TRP A 29 0.86 14.98 6.55
CA TRP A 29 1.34 14.73 7.93
C TRP A 29 0.73 15.65 8.99
N HIS A 30 -0.29 16.46 8.65
CA HIS A 30 -0.89 17.40 9.60
C HIS A 30 -1.38 16.74 10.90
N GLU A 31 -1.92 15.52 10.81
CA GLU A 31 -2.43 14.77 11.97
C GLU A 31 -1.32 14.09 12.79
N ASP A 32 -0.18 13.77 12.17
CA ASP A 32 0.94 13.09 12.83
C ASP A 32 2.30 13.46 12.19
N PRO A 33 2.90 14.59 12.62
CA PRO A 33 4.11 15.15 12.01
C PRO A 33 5.35 14.27 12.11
N VAL A 34 5.38 13.27 13.00
CA VAL A 34 6.53 12.37 13.19
C VAL A 34 6.89 11.62 11.90
N TRP A 35 5.90 11.36 11.04
CA TRP A 35 6.13 10.69 9.76
C TRP A 35 6.92 11.56 8.79
N ARG A 36 6.81 12.88 8.89
CA ARG A 36 7.63 13.80 8.10
C ARG A 36 9.12 13.59 8.38
N ASP A 37 9.47 13.41 9.64
CA ASP A 37 10.86 13.17 10.07
C ASP A 37 11.36 11.81 9.55
N ALA A 38 10.53 10.77 9.61
CA ALA A 38 10.86 9.46 9.04
C ALA A 38 11.14 9.55 7.52
N PHE A 39 10.31 10.27 6.76
CA PHE A 39 10.54 10.48 5.32
C PHE A 39 11.76 11.36 5.03
N ALA A 40 12.08 12.32 5.91
CA ALA A 40 13.28 13.14 5.79
C ALA A 40 14.57 12.35 6.11
N ALA A 41 14.49 11.33 6.97
CA ALA A 41 15.62 10.51 7.39
C ALA A 41 15.88 9.31 6.47
N VAL A 42 14.85 8.57 6.07
CA VAL A 42 15.01 7.29 5.36
C VAL A 42 15.34 7.51 3.87
N PRO A 43 16.50 7.05 3.37
CA PRO A 43 16.94 7.35 2.01
C PRO A 43 16.29 6.41 0.98
N ARG A 44 15.10 6.76 0.46
CA ARG A 44 14.35 5.96 -0.54
C ARG A 44 15.21 5.38 -1.68
N HIS A 45 16.16 6.15 -2.22
CA HIS A 45 17.05 5.70 -3.31
C HIS A 45 17.88 4.45 -2.96
N ARG A 46 18.20 4.20 -1.68
CA ARG A 46 18.90 2.99 -1.22
C ARG A 46 18.04 1.72 -1.29
N PHE A 47 16.72 1.88 -1.35
CA PHE A 47 15.76 0.78 -1.49
C PHE A 47 15.38 0.51 -2.96
N VAL A 48 15.78 1.40 -3.88
CA VAL A 48 15.55 1.26 -5.32
C VAL A 48 16.85 1.42 -6.09
N PRO A 49 17.83 0.50 -5.92
CA PRO A 49 19.12 0.56 -6.63
C PRO A 49 18.93 0.60 -8.15
N TYR A 50 17.80 0.08 -8.63
CA TYR A 50 17.28 0.31 -9.96
C TYR A 50 15.75 0.30 -9.95
N TYR A 51 15.17 0.88 -11.01
CA TYR A 51 13.74 0.79 -11.30
C TYR A 51 13.49 0.97 -12.79
N TYR A 52 12.29 0.65 -13.25
CA TYR A 52 11.89 0.71 -14.64
C TYR A 52 10.95 1.89 -14.88
N VAL A 53 11.21 2.63 -15.95
CA VAL A 53 10.33 3.69 -16.46
C VAL A 53 9.75 3.27 -17.79
N ALA A 54 8.45 3.50 -17.99
CA ALA A 54 7.82 3.30 -19.28
C ALA A 54 8.36 4.30 -20.31
N GLY A 55 8.56 3.87 -21.56
CA GLY A 55 9.00 4.72 -22.66
C GLY A 55 8.52 4.20 -24.01
N ARG A 56 8.83 4.95 -25.08
CA ARG A 56 8.57 4.48 -26.44
C ARG A 56 9.38 3.20 -26.68
N GLY A 57 8.69 2.08 -26.91
CA GLY A 57 9.32 0.77 -27.15
C GLY A 57 9.48 -0.14 -25.92
N GLY A 58 8.87 0.20 -24.78
CA GLY A 58 8.83 -0.67 -23.59
C GLY A 58 9.43 -0.03 -22.34
N TYR A 59 9.90 -0.86 -21.41
CA TYR A 59 10.48 -0.42 -20.15
C TYR A 59 11.98 -0.19 -20.26
N ARG A 60 12.45 0.93 -19.70
CA ARG A 60 13.87 1.28 -19.60
C ARG A 60 14.29 1.29 -18.14
N ARG A 61 15.38 0.58 -17.82
CA ARG A 61 15.97 0.55 -16.48
C ARG A 61 16.74 1.86 -16.19
N ARG A 62 16.44 2.49 -15.06
CA ARG A 62 17.28 3.50 -14.39
C ARG A 62 18.00 2.80 -13.23
N TRP A 63 19.29 3.04 -13.06
CA TRP A 63 20.14 2.30 -12.12
C TRP A 63 21.28 3.17 -11.60
N GLY A 64 21.56 3.07 -10.29
CA GLY A 64 22.51 3.91 -9.57
C GLY A 64 23.99 3.67 -9.87
N GLU A 65 24.38 2.50 -10.39
CA GLU A 65 25.78 2.20 -10.72
C GLU A 65 26.04 2.32 -12.24
N SER A 66 25.19 3.07 -12.96
CA SER A 66 25.41 3.36 -14.37
C SER A 66 26.75 4.07 -14.59
N PRO A 67 27.52 3.74 -15.65
CA PRO A 67 28.77 4.44 -15.96
C PRO A 67 28.57 5.87 -16.46
N ASP A 68 27.35 6.26 -16.87
CA ASP A 68 27.00 7.63 -17.27
C ASP A 68 26.60 8.45 -16.02
N PRO A 69 27.37 9.50 -15.63
CA PRO A 69 27.02 10.36 -14.51
C PRO A 69 25.61 10.95 -14.62
N ARG A 70 25.19 11.37 -15.82
CA ARG A 70 23.86 11.94 -16.05
C ARG A 70 22.76 10.88 -15.88
N ALA A 71 23.05 9.62 -16.14
CA ALA A 71 22.10 8.53 -15.89
C ALA A 71 21.89 8.29 -14.40
N ARG A 72 22.95 8.39 -13.60
CA ARG A 72 22.88 8.30 -12.13
C ARG A 72 22.08 9.47 -11.54
N GLU A 73 22.30 10.69 -12.01
CA GLU A 73 21.49 11.85 -11.62
C GLU A 73 19.99 11.64 -11.91
N ARG A 74 19.66 11.13 -13.11
CA ARG A 74 18.26 10.81 -13.49
C ARG A 74 17.67 9.69 -12.65
N TRP A 75 18.49 8.73 -12.20
CA TRP A 75 18.07 7.66 -11.31
C TRP A 75 17.74 8.20 -9.91
N VAL A 76 18.64 8.96 -9.30
CA VAL A 76 18.43 9.44 -7.93
C VAL A 76 17.31 10.47 -7.86
N ARG A 77 17.22 11.41 -8.83
CA ARG A 77 16.10 12.37 -8.87
C ARG A 77 14.76 11.65 -9.04
N GLY A 78 14.69 10.66 -9.92
CA GLY A 78 13.44 9.92 -10.12
C GLY A 78 13.09 8.96 -8.98
N ALA A 79 14.06 8.55 -8.14
CA ALA A 79 13.77 7.84 -6.90
C ALA A 79 12.95 8.70 -5.91
N TYR A 80 12.98 10.02 -6.07
CA TYR A 80 12.26 11.00 -5.25
C TYR A 80 11.16 11.75 -6.02
N GLU A 81 10.73 11.25 -7.18
CA GLU A 81 9.45 11.65 -7.78
C GLU A 81 8.29 11.06 -6.94
N ASP A 82 7.20 11.81 -6.76
CA ASP A 82 5.97 11.33 -6.11
C ASP A 82 5.17 10.40 -7.03
N ALA A 83 5.80 9.29 -7.41
CA ALA A 83 5.23 8.27 -8.28
C ALA A 83 5.62 6.88 -7.77
N PRO A 84 4.81 5.84 -8.07
CA PRO A 84 5.23 4.47 -7.86
C PRO A 84 6.36 4.11 -8.83
N LEU A 85 7.34 3.36 -8.35
CA LEU A 85 8.50 2.92 -9.14
C LEU A 85 8.42 1.42 -9.36
N ALA A 86 8.38 0.99 -10.62
CA ALA A 86 8.43 -0.44 -10.95
C ALA A 86 9.82 -1.01 -10.62
N THR A 87 9.90 -1.97 -9.70
CA THR A 87 11.18 -2.52 -9.22
C THR A 87 11.41 -3.94 -9.70
N ARG A 88 10.36 -4.64 -10.12
CA ARG A 88 10.45 -5.97 -10.72
C ARG A 88 9.37 -6.19 -11.77
N LEU A 89 9.80 -6.65 -12.94
CA LEU A 89 8.94 -7.04 -14.05
C LEU A 89 9.20 -8.52 -14.37
N ARG A 90 8.15 -9.30 -14.64
CA ARG A 90 8.23 -10.68 -15.14
C ARG A 90 7.26 -10.80 -16.31
N ASP A 91 7.76 -11.20 -17.48
CA ASP A 91 6.98 -11.32 -18.71
C ASP A 91 6.18 -10.06 -19.09
N GLY A 92 6.71 -8.88 -18.74
CA GLY A 92 6.06 -7.59 -18.97
C GLY A 92 5.06 -7.16 -17.88
N GLU A 93 4.72 -8.04 -16.94
CA GLU A 93 3.85 -7.75 -15.81
C GLU A 93 4.63 -7.19 -14.61
N LEU A 94 4.01 -6.24 -13.90
CA LEU A 94 4.57 -5.65 -12.69
C LEU A 94 4.40 -6.61 -11.50
N VAL A 95 5.53 -7.11 -11.01
CA VAL A 95 5.59 -8.06 -9.89
C VAL A 95 5.78 -7.34 -8.55
N SER A 96 6.57 -6.26 -8.55
CA SER A 96 6.87 -5.46 -7.38
C SER A 96 7.14 -4.02 -7.77
N SER A 97 6.73 -3.10 -6.89
CA SER A 97 7.00 -1.67 -6.99
C SER A 97 7.38 -1.09 -5.64
N SER A 98 8.07 0.05 -5.64
CA SER A 98 8.06 0.97 -4.50
C SER A 98 6.87 1.88 -4.66
N SER A 99 5.94 1.88 -3.71
CA SER A 99 4.70 2.65 -3.78
C SER A 99 4.94 4.17 -3.83
N GLN A 100 3.92 4.90 -4.29
CA GLN A 100 3.94 6.35 -4.33
C GLN A 100 4.15 6.94 -2.91
N PRO A 101 5.14 7.82 -2.71
CA PRO A 101 5.45 8.40 -1.40
C PRO A 101 4.29 9.08 -0.69
N SER A 102 3.53 9.93 -1.37
CA SER A 102 2.40 10.66 -0.77
C SER A 102 1.28 9.72 -0.31
N LEU A 103 1.01 8.65 -1.08
CA LEU A 103 0.06 7.61 -0.69
C LEU A 103 0.55 6.86 0.56
N MET A 104 1.84 6.50 0.62
CA MET A 104 2.44 5.88 1.80
C MET A 104 2.38 6.79 3.03
N ALA A 105 2.68 8.09 2.88
CA ALA A 105 2.56 9.08 3.95
C ALA A 105 1.14 9.11 4.52
N ARG A 106 0.12 9.23 3.65
CA ARG A 106 -1.30 9.21 4.06
C ARG A 106 -1.68 7.89 4.74
N MET A 107 -1.19 6.76 4.26
CA MET A 107 -1.46 5.45 4.85
C MET A 107 -0.82 5.30 6.24
N LEU A 108 0.43 5.72 6.42
CA LEU A 108 1.12 5.63 7.72
C LEU A 108 0.46 6.52 8.79
N VAL A 109 0.04 7.73 8.43
CA VAL A 109 -0.76 8.61 9.30
C VAL A 109 -2.10 7.95 9.63
N ALA A 110 -2.80 7.43 8.62
CA ALA A 110 -4.09 6.75 8.81
C ALA A 110 -4.00 5.45 9.62
N LEU A 111 -2.82 4.82 9.69
CA LEU A 111 -2.55 3.64 10.49
C LEU A 111 -2.53 3.96 11.99
N ARG A 112 -2.29 5.22 12.38
CA ARG A 112 -2.29 5.70 13.77
C ARG A 112 -1.40 4.84 14.67
N VAL A 113 -0.15 4.66 14.25
CA VAL A 113 0.85 3.92 15.02
C VAL A 113 1.24 4.75 16.25
N ALA A 114 1.22 4.10 17.42
CA ALA A 114 1.71 4.65 18.67
C ALA A 114 3.03 3.99 19.07
N ASP A 115 3.79 4.63 19.96
CA ASP A 115 5.01 4.07 20.53
C ASP A 115 4.72 2.69 21.16
N GLY A 116 5.54 1.69 20.85
CA GLY A 116 5.39 0.34 21.36
C GLY A 116 4.39 -0.55 20.61
N ASP A 117 3.67 -0.04 19.60
CA ASP A 117 2.80 -0.87 18.75
C ASP A 117 3.63 -1.93 17.99
N ARG A 118 3.14 -3.17 17.96
CA ARG A 118 3.63 -4.22 17.07
C ARG A 118 2.91 -4.13 15.72
N VAL A 119 3.66 -3.93 14.65
CA VAL A 119 3.14 -3.72 13.30
C VAL A 119 3.47 -4.90 12.39
N LEU A 120 2.47 -5.40 11.68
CA LEU A 120 2.64 -6.26 10.52
C LEU A 120 2.44 -5.45 9.24
N GLU A 121 3.46 -5.39 8.39
CA GLU A 121 3.35 -4.99 6.99
C GLU A 121 3.19 -6.21 6.09
N VAL A 122 2.16 -6.21 5.24
CA VAL A 122 1.94 -7.22 4.22
C VAL A 122 2.29 -6.64 2.84
N GLY A 123 3.38 -7.15 2.25
CA GLY A 123 3.96 -6.66 1.00
C GLY A 123 5.27 -5.91 1.22
N ALA A 124 6.31 -6.59 1.71
CA ALA A 124 7.60 -5.94 2.01
C ALA A 124 8.19 -5.20 0.79
N GLY A 125 8.05 -5.78 -0.42
CA GLY A 125 8.52 -5.16 -1.65
C GLY A 125 10.00 -4.78 -1.57
N THR A 126 10.31 -3.49 -1.64
CA THR A 126 11.70 -3.02 -1.53
C THR A 126 12.23 -2.93 -0.10
N GLY A 127 11.36 -2.98 0.91
CA GLY A 127 11.66 -2.71 2.32
C GLY A 127 11.57 -1.24 2.73
N TYR A 128 11.22 -0.32 1.82
CA TYR A 128 11.20 1.13 2.14
C TYR A 128 10.17 1.50 3.21
N ASN A 129 8.95 0.96 3.12
CA ASN A 129 7.90 1.28 4.10
C ASN A 129 8.16 0.57 5.45
N ALA A 130 8.70 -0.65 5.44
CA ALA A 130 9.27 -1.28 6.65
C ALA A 130 10.32 -0.39 7.34
N ALA A 131 11.19 0.28 6.58
CA ALA A 131 12.20 1.18 7.13
C ALA A 131 11.58 2.44 7.75
N LEU A 132 10.52 3.00 7.15
CA LEU A 132 9.77 4.12 7.74
C LEU A 132 9.12 3.72 9.06
N LEU A 133 8.51 2.54 9.12
CA LEU A 133 7.94 1.96 10.35
C LEU A 133 9.03 1.73 11.41
N ALA A 134 10.17 1.15 11.03
CA ALA A 134 11.29 0.90 11.93
C ALA A 134 11.93 2.19 12.45
N HIS A 135 12.05 3.22 11.59
CA HIS A 135 12.49 4.55 12.03
C HIS A 135 11.55 5.14 13.09
N ARG A 136 10.24 4.95 12.93
CA ARG A 136 9.23 5.46 13.87
C ARG A 136 9.20 4.69 15.19
N LEU A 137 9.33 3.36 15.15
CA LEU A 137 9.12 2.48 16.31
C LEU A 137 10.42 2.01 16.98
N GLY A 138 11.56 2.22 16.33
CA GLY A 138 12.83 1.60 16.68
C GLY A 138 12.97 0.18 16.13
N ASP A 139 14.18 -0.37 16.28
CA ASP A 139 14.54 -1.72 15.82
C ASP A 139 14.30 -2.81 16.89
N ASP A 140 13.43 -2.54 17.87
CA ASP A 140 13.11 -3.40 19.04
C ASP A 140 12.12 -4.53 18.69
N ASP A 141 12.30 -5.20 17.55
CA ASP A 141 11.43 -6.29 17.07
C ASP A 141 9.94 -5.90 16.91
N LEU A 142 9.60 -4.61 16.88
CA LEU A 142 8.20 -4.14 16.80
C LEU A 142 7.63 -4.21 15.38
N VAL A 143 8.48 -4.20 14.35
CA VAL A 143 8.06 -4.23 12.95
C VAL A 143 8.34 -5.60 12.36
N THR A 144 7.30 -6.23 11.82
CA THR A 144 7.38 -7.45 11.00
C THR A 144 6.87 -7.12 9.60
N THR A 145 7.61 -7.48 8.56
CA THR A 145 7.20 -7.31 7.16
C THR A 145 7.27 -8.64 6.44
N ILE A 146 6.24 -8.98 5.65
CA ILE A 146 6.14 -10.25 4.93
C ILE A 146 6.02 -10.02 3.42
N ASP A 147 6.72 -10.83 2.64
CA ASP A 147 6.55 -10.92 1.18
C ASP A 147 6.52 -12.37 0.73
N LEU A 148 5.79 -12.63 -0.36
CA LEU A 148 5.58 -13.98 -0.89
C LEU A 148 6.86 -14.53 -1.53
N GLU A 149 7.62 -13.71 -2.25
CA GLU A 149 8.77 -14.19 -3.01
C GLU A 149 10.07 -14.13 -2.18
N PRO A 150 10.80 -15.26 -2.03
CA PRO A 150 12.06 -15.29 -1.29
C PRO A 150 13.07 -14.24 -1.75
N GLU A 151 13.17 -14.02 -3.07
CA GLU A 151 14.09 -13.04 -3.64
C GLU A 151 13.73 -11.59 -3.31
N ILE A 152 12.44 -11.29 -3.16
CA ILE A 152 11.97 -9.94 -2.79
C ILE A 152 12.24 -9.72 -1.31
N ALA A 153 11.86 -10.68 -0.46
CA ALA A 153 12.13 -10.63 0.98
C ALA A 153 13.64 -10.49 1.26
N GLU A 154 14.50 -11.24 0.58
CA GLU A 154 15.95 -11.12 0.73
C GLU A 154 16.50 -9.78 0.23
N SER A 155 15.94 -9.24 -0.86
CA SER A 155 16.31 -7.88 -1.31
C SER A 155 15.93 -6.82 -0.29
N ALA A 156 14.73 -6.91 0.31
CA ALA A 156 14.29 -6.00 1.35
C ALA A 156 15.21 -6.06 2.57
N ARG A 157 15.56 -7.27 3.04
CA ARG A 157 16.49 -7.49 4.15
C ARG A 157 17.83 -6.80 3.92
N ARG A 158 18.42 -6.96 2.72
CA ARG A 158 19.69 -6.30 2.36
C ARG A 158 19.59 -4.78 2.33
N HIS A 159 18.50 -4.21 1.79
CA HIS A 159 18.32 -2.75 1.79
C HIS A 159 18.16 -2.19 3.20
N LEU A 160 17.38 -2.86 4.04
CA LEU A 160 17.15 -2.49 5.44
C LEU A 160 18.46 -2.48 6.22
N GLU A 161 19.24 -3.57 6.13
CA GLU A 161 20.53 -3.66 6.81
C GLU A 161 21.51 -2.59 6.31
N ALA A 162 21.53 -2.29 5.01
CA ALA A 162 22.40 -1.27 4.44
C ALA A 162 22.12 0.15 4.94
N VAL A 163 20.92 0.42 5.49
CA VAL A 163 20.58 1.71 6.11
C VAL A 163 20.50 1.62 7.64
N GLY A 164 20.87 0.48 8.23
CA GLY A 164 20.94 0.28 9.68
C GLY A 164 19.64 -0.16 10.35
N HIS A 165 18.56 -0.39 9.60
CA HIS A 165 17.29 -0.87 10.15
C HIS A 165 17.23 -2.39 10.16
N ARG A 166 16.61 -2.96 11.20
CA ARG A 166 16.54 -4.41 11.42
C ARG A 166 15.13 -4.91 11.79
N PRO A 167 14.06 -4.54 11.06
CA PRO A 167 12.76 -5.17 11.28
C PRO A 167 12.81 -6.66 10.90
N VAL A 168 11.87 -7.44 11.41
CA VAL A 168 11.75 -8.87 11.07
C VAL A 168 11.18 -9.00 9.66
N VAL A 169 11.99 -9.50 8.71
CA VAL A 169 11.55 -9.78 7.34
C VAL A 169 11.22 -11.27 7.20
N VAL A 170 9.99 -11.58 6.79
CA VAL A 170 9.47 -12.94 6.62
C VAL A 170 9.19 -13.23 5.15
N THR A 171 9.53 -14.44 4.71
CA THR A 171 9.08 -14.96 3.42
C THR A 171 7.86 -15.86 3.63
N GLY A 172 6.72 -15.51 3.05
CA GLY A 172 5.51 -16.31 3.18
C GLY A 172 4.28 -15.62 2.56
N ASP A 173 3.15 -16.34 2.56
CA ASP A 173 1.88 -15.80 2.07
C ASP A 173 1.32 -14.77 3.06
N GLY A 174 1.30 -13.50 2.66
CA GLY A 174 0.77 -12.41 3.45
C GLY A 174 -0.69 -12.57 3.87
N ALA A 175 -1.51 -13.33 3.13
CA ALA A 175 -2.89 -13.63 3.54
C ALA A 175 -2.95 -14.47 4.83
N ARG A 176 -1.90 -15.23 5.13
CA ARG A 176 -1.78 -16.04 6.35
C ARG A 176 -1.23 -15.24 7.54
N GLY A 177 -0.74 -14.02 7.31
CA GLY A 177 -0.03 -13.25 8.33
C GLY A 177 1.24 -13.95 8.81
N VAL A 178 1.62 -13.71 10.07
CA VAL A 178 2.81 -14.28 10.72
C VAL A 178 2.43 -14.74 12.14
N PRO A 179 1.74 -15.89 12.29
CA PRO A 179 1.20 -16.33 13.58
C PRO A 179 2.22 -16.40 14.72
N GLU A 180 3.46 -16.78 14.42
CA GLU A 180 4.59 -16.86 15.35
C GLU A 180 5.05 -15.49 15.88
N ARG A 181 4.62 -14.40 15.25
CA ARG A 181 4.89 -13.01 15.65
C ARG A 181 3.67 -12.29 16.21
N ALA A 182 2.51 -12.95 16.24
CA ALA A 182 1.31 -12.42 16.87
C ALA A 182 1.55 -12.14 18.38
N ARG A 183 0.83 -11.20 19.01
CA ARG A 183 -0.25 -10.38 18.46
C ARG A 183 0.23 -9.03 17.93
N PHE A 184 -0.46 -8.52 16.91
CA PHE A 184 -0.24 -7.20 16.31
C PHE A 184 -1.24 -6.17 16.81
N ASP A 185 -0.77 -4.93 16.94
CA ASP A 185 -1.59 -3.76 17.25
C ASP A 185 -2.01 -3.04 15.96
N ARG A 186 -1.20 -3.17 14.92
CA ARG A 186 -1.45 -2.59 13.60
C ARG A 186 -1.12 -3.59 12.50
N ILE A 187 -1.96 -3.64 11.47
CA ILE A 187 -1.66 -4.34 10.22
C ILE A 187 -1.83 -3.35 9.08
N ILE A 188 -0.85 -3.28 8.20
CA ILE A 188 -0.90 -2.48 6.98
C ILE A 188 -0.59 -3.36 5.77
N ALA A 189 -1.43 -3.31 4.74
CA ALA A 189 -1.16 -3.98 3.48
C ALA A 189 -0.75 -2.97 2.41
N THR A 190 0.32 -3.27 1.68
CA THR A 190 0.86 -2.48 0.56
C THR A 190 0.65 -3.22 -0.77
N CYS A 191 -0.42 -4.01 -0.83
CA CYS A 191 -0.92 -4.73 -2.00
C CYS A 191 -2.45 -4.69 -2.01
N ALA A 192 -3.09 -4.84 -3.17
CA ALA A 192 -4.55 -4.86 -3.28
C ALA A 192 -5.14 -6.21 -2.87
N LEU A 193 -6.20 -6.18 -2.07
CA LEU A 193 -6.94 -7.36 -1.63
C LEU A 193 -8.37 -7.40 -2.20
N LEU A 194 -8.91 -8.61 -2.33
CA LEU A 194 -10.33 -8.84 -2.63
C LEU A 194 -11.20 -8.83 -1.38
N THR A 195 -10.63 -9.27 -0.26
CA THR A 195 -11.29 -9.44 1.04
C THR A 195 -10.23 -9.33 2.12
N VAL A 196 -10.62 -9.02 3.35
CA VAL A 196 -9.67 -8.96 4.48
C VAL A 196 -9.45 -10.39 5.02
N PRO A 197 -8.21 -10.93 5.02
CA PRO A 197 -7.96 -12.28 5.48
C PRO A 197 -8.32 -12.47 6.95
N ARG A 198 -9.14 -13.50 7.24
CA ARG A 198 -9.54 -13.84 8.62
C ARG A 198 -8.35 -14.14 9.53
N ALA A 199 -7.26 -14.68 8.97
CA ALA A 199 -6.03 -14.96 9.70
C ALA A 199 -5.45 -13.72 10.37
N TRP A 200 -5.63 -12.53 9.79
CA TRP A 200 -5.16 -11.26 10.36
C TRP A 200 -5.87 -10.93 11.67
N LEU A 201 -7.20 -11.08 11.71
CA LEU A 201 -8.00 -10.79 12.91
C LEU A 201 -7.58 -11.67 14.09
N ALA A 202 -7.35 -12.96 13.84
CA ALA A 202 -6.89 -13.89 14.87
C ALA A 202 -5.52 -13.52 15.47
N GLN A 203 -4.69 -12.86 14.67
CA GLN A 203 -3.35 -12.39 15.05
C GLN A 203 -3.34 -10.98 15.63
N CYS A 204 -4.48 -10.30 15.70
CA CYS A 204 -4.58 -8.96 16.29
C CYS A 204 -4.91 -9.00 17.78
N ARG A 205 -4.58 -7.91 18.48
CA ARG A 205 -5.21 -7.56 19.76
C ARG A 205 -6.61 -6.96 19.52
N PRO A 206 -7.57 -7.12 20.45
CA PRO A 206 -8.78 -6.30 20.45
C PRO A 206 -8.43 -4.80 20.41
N GLY A 207 -9.10 -4.04 19.57
CA GLY A 207 -8.81 -2.63 19.30
C GLY A 207 -7.72 -2.39 18.24
N ALA A 208 -7.04 -3.43 17.75
CA ALA A 208 -6.04 -3.27 16.70
C ALA A 208 -6.65 -2.68 15.42
N ARG A 209 -5.84 -1.92 14.69
CA ARG A 209 -6.25 -1.26 13.45
C ARG A 209 -5.65 -1.96 12.24
N ILE A 210 -6.49 -2.31 11.27
CA ILE A 210 -6.07 -2.88 9.98
C ILE A 210 -6.30 -1.82 8.91
N LEU A 211 -5.26 -1.48 8.15
CA LEU A 211 -5.33 -0.57 7.03
C LEU A 211 -4.97 -1.29 5.73
N THR A 212 -5.89 -1.34 4.78
CA THR A 212 -5.69 -2.15 3.57
C THR A 212 -6.36 -1.56 2.33
N PRO A 213 -5.70 -1.61 1.16
CA PRO A 213 -6.35 -1.32 -0.11
C PRO A 213 -7.39 -2.40 -0.46
N LEU A 214 -8.62 -1.99 -0.77
CA LEU A 214 -9.69 -2.87 -1.22
C LEU A 214 -10.59 -2.13 -2.20
N GLY A 215 -10.89 -2.74 -3.35
CA GLY A 215 -11.78 -2.14 -4.35
C GLY A 215 -11.34 -0.76 -4.87
N THR A 216 -10.03 -0.45 -4.90
CA THR A 216 -9.42 0.86 -5.22
C THR A 216 -9.58 1.97 -4.15
N GLY A 217 -10.15 1.64 -3.00
CA GLY A 217 -10.21 2.52 -1.83
C GLY A 217 -9.27 2.05 -0.71
N LEU A 218 -9.01 2.93 0.24
CA LEU A 218 -8.26 2.61 1.46
C LEU A 218 -9.22 2.29 2.61
N LEU A 219 -9.28 1.04 3.04
CA LEU A 219 -10.13 0.57 4.12
C LEU A 219 -9.40 0.63 5.47
N ALA A 220 -10.05 1.16 6.50
CA ALA A 220 -9.57 1.12 7.87
C ALA A 220 -10.56 0.37 8.77
N LEU A 221 -10.15 -0.78 9.30
CA LEU A 221 -10.95 -1.60 10.22
C LEU A 221 -10.41 -1.51 11.64
N THR A 222 -11.30 -1.65 12.62
CA THR A 222 -10.96 -1.93 14.00
C THR A 222 -11.34 -3.37 14.34
N VAL A 223 -10.38 -4.14 14.85
CA VAL A 223 -10.62 -5.52 15.29
C VAL A 223 -11.31 -5.49 16.64
N ARG A 224 -12.47 -6.15 16.75
CA ARG A 224 -13.16 -6.33 18.04
C ARG A 224 -12.66 -7.59 18.74
N ASP A 225 -12.56 -8.67 17.99
CA ASP A 225 -12.18 -10.00 18.47
C ASP A 225 -11.59 -10.83 17.31
N PRO A 226 -11.08 -12.06 17.56
CA PRO A 226 -10.42 -12.89 16.54
C PRO A 226 -11.24 -13.22 15.28
N VAL A 227 -12.56 -13.02 15.31
CA VAL A 227 -13.46 -13.34 14.20
C VAL A 227 -14.31 -12.13 13.76
N HIS A 228 -14.10 -10.96 14.35
CA HIS A 228 -14.86 -9.76 14.03
C HIS A 228 -13.99 -8.50 13.89
N ALA A 229 -14.13 -7.82 12.74
CA ALA A 229 -13.61 -6.48 12.52
C ALA A 229 -14.58 -5.68 11.64
N GLU A 230 -14.65 -4.38 11.87
CA GLU A 230 -15.53 -3.49 11.11
C GLU A 230 -14.89 -2.11 10.97
N GLY A 231 -15.22 -1.42 9.88
CA GLY A 231 -14.78 -0.06 9.66
C GLY A 231 -15.18 0.49 8.30
N ARG A 232 -14.64 1.66 7.98
CA ARG A 232 -15.03 2.47 6.82
C ARG A 232 -13.85 2.70 5.90
N PHE A 233 -14.15 3.02 4.65
CA PHE A 233 -13.14 3.54 3.74
C PHE A 233 -12.79 4.98 4.10
N LEU A 234 -11.58 5.36 3.77
CA LEU A 234 -11.07 6.73 3.85
C LEU A 234 -11.26 7.42 2.49
N PRO A 235 -11.20 8.77 2.41
CA PRO A 235 -11.30 9.50 1.14
C PRO A 235 -10.25 9.09 0.10
N THR A 236 -9.12 8.56 0.57
CA THR A 236 -7.95 8.23 -0.24
C THR A 236 -8.20 7.05 -1.18
N ALA A 237 -8.03 7.28 -2.48
CA ALA A 237 -7.92 6.22 -3.47
C ALA A 237 -6.59 5.47 -3.30
N ALA A 238 -6.62 4.14 -3.47
CA ALA A 238 -5.46 3.29 -3.24
C ALA A 238 -5.33 2.25 -4.36
N TYR A 239 -4.42 2.50 -5.30
CA TYR A 239 -4.11 1.60 -6.41
C TYR A 239 -2.80 0.86 -6.12
N PHE A 240 -2.89 -0.45 -5.99
CA PHE A 240 -1.75 -1.31 -5.69
C PHE A 240 -1.74 -2.53 -6.60
N VAL A 241 -0.56 -3.13 -6.75
CA VAL A 241 -0.45 -4.47 -7.35
C VAL A 241 -1.22 -5.48 -6.50
N PRO A 242 -1.88 -6.49 -7.10
CA PRO A 242 -2.68 -7.45 -6.35
C PRO A 242 -1.81 -8.29 -5.41
N LEU A 243 -2.36 -8.66 -4.25
CA LEU A 243 -1.82 -9.71 -3.42
C LEU A 243 -1.78 -11.01 -4.23
N ARG A 244 -0.63 -11.69 -4.18
CA ARG A 244 -0.40 -12.98 -4.85
C ARG A 244 -0.31 -14.07 -3.79
N GLY A 245 -0.49 -15.32 -4.21
CA GLY A 245 -0.55 -16.47 -3.30
C GLY A 245 -1.86 -17.21 -3.47
N GLU A 246 -2.31 -17.91 -2.42
CA GLU A 246 -3.52 -18.74 -2.48
C GLU A 246 -4.80 -17.91 -2.66
N ALA A 247 -4.77 -16.63 -2.26
CA ALA A 247 -5.88 -15.69 -2.40
C ALA A 247 -5.88 -14.90 -3.73
N ARG A 248 -5.21 -15.41 -4.79
CA ARG A 248 -5.07 -14.68 -6.07
C ARG A 248 -6.43 -14.42 -6.73
N ALA A 249 -6.67 -13.17 -7.11
CA ALA A 249 -7.76 -12.78 -8.00
C ALA A 249 -7.41 -13.09 -9.46
N GLU A 250 -8.35 -13.65 -10.23
CA GLU A 250 -8.27 -13.58 -11.68
C GLU A 250 -8.69 -12.18 -12.19
N PRO A 251 -7.99 -11.61 -13.17
CA PRO A 251 -8.37 -10.33 -13.76
C PRO A 251 -9.51 -10.51 -14.76
N GLU A 252 -10.75 -10.59 -14.29
CA GLU A 252 -11.92 -10.43 -15.17
C GLU A 252 -12.41 -8.98 -15.09
N GLY A 253 -12.20 -8.23 -16.17
CA GLY A 253 -12.75 -6.88 -16.32
C GLY A 253 -14.19 -6.94 -16.79
N ALA A 254 -15.15 -6.49 -15.98
CA ALA A 254 -16.52 -6.28 -16.43
C ALA A 254 -16.53 -5.29 -17.60
N SER A 255 -17.19 -5.63 -18.71
CA SER A 255 -17.33 -4.74 -19.85
C SER A 255 -18.13 -3.50 -19.45
N LEU A 256 -17.52 -2.32 -19.64
CA LEU A 256 -18.19 -1.03 -19.42
C LEU A 256 -18.89 -0.51 -20.69
N ALA A 257 -18.97 -1.34 -21.73
CA ALA A 257 -19.57 -0.95 -23.00
C ALA A 257 -21.05 -0.55 -22.79
N GLY A 258 -21.44 0.59 -23.34
CA GLY A 258 -22.81 1.12 -23.24
C GLY A 258 -23.07 2.07 -22.07
N LEU A 259 -22.22 2.11 -21.03
CA LEU A 259 -22.38 3.08 -19.95
C LEU A 259 -22.03 4.52 -20.38
N PRO A 260 -22.73 5.55 -19.86
CA PRO A 260 -22.41 6.94 -20.14
C PRO A 260 -20.93 7.26 -19.86
N GLY A 261 -20.23 7.91 -20.79
CA GLY A 261 -18.81 8.26 -20.64
C GLY A 261 -18.53 9.02 -19.35
N ARG A 262 -19.41 9.99 -19.03
CA ARG A 262 -19.34 10.78 -17.79
C ARG A 262 -19.30 9.94 -16.51
N VAL A 263 -19.96 8.77 -16.48
CA VAL A 263 -20.02 7.88 -15.29
C VAL A 263 -18.77 7.01 -15.24
N ARG A 264 -18.36 6.48 -16.39
CA ARG A 264 -17.13 5.68 -16.52
C ARG A 264 -15.87 6.42 -16.11
N GLU A 265 -15.89 7.75 -16.16
CA GLU A 265 -14.80 8.63 -15.76
C GLU A 265 -14.74 8.90 -14.25
N GLN A 266 -15.84 8.69 -13.52
CA GLN A 266 -15.93 8.96 -12.09
C GLN A 266 -15.22 7.89 -11.26
N GLU A 267 -14.30 8.33 -10.40
CA GLU A 267 -13.58 7.42 -9.52
C GLU A 267 -14.47 6.72 -8.51
N THR A 268 -15.47 7.43 -7.96
CA THR A 268 -16.42 6.85 -6.99
C THR A 268 -17.27 5.74 -7.62
N PHE A 269 -17.60 5.86 -8.91
CA PHE A 269 -18.29 4.80 -9.66
C PHE A 269 -17.37 3.60 -9.90
N ARG A 270 -16.12 3.82 -10.35
CA ARG A 270 -15.14 2.74 -10.53
C ARG A 270 -14.85 2.01 -9.22
N PHE A 271 -14.80 2.75 -8.11
CA PHE A 271 -14.66 2.21 -6.77
C PHE A 271 -15.85 1.30 -6.41
N LEU A 272 -17.09 1.78 -6.56
CA LEU A 272 -18.29 0.97 -6.33
C LEU A 272 -18.23 -0.31 -7.16
N LEU A 273 -17.96 -0.20 -8.46
CA LEU A 273 -17.91 -1.35 -9.36
C LEU A 273 -16.82 -2.35 -8.94
N ALA A 274 -15.63 -1.87 -8.55
CA ALA A 274 -14.56 -2.73 -8.09
C ALA A 274 -14.91 -3.44 -6.76
N LEU A 275 -15.64 -2.77 -5.88
CA LEU A 275 -16.10 -3.29 -4.59
C LEU A 275 -17.23 -4.33 -4.74
N THR A 276 -18.11 -4.15 -5.73
CA THR A 276 -19.31 -4.97 -5.94
C THR A 276 -19.21 -5.92 -7.13
N ARG A 277 -18.00 -6.12 -7.67
CA ARG A 277 -17.69 -6.80 -8.94
C ARG A 277 -18.30 -8.19 -9.15
N ARG A 278 -18.70 -8.88 -8.08
CA ARG A 278 -19.32 -10.23 -8.13
C ARG A 278 -20.81 -10.24 -7.77
N THR A 279 -21.37 -9.07 -7.50
CA THR A 279 -22.72 -8.93 -6.95
C THR A 279 -23.60 -8.01 -7.78
N LEU A 280 -23.04 -6.94 -8.33
CA LEU A 280 -23.75 -6.02 -9.21
C LEU A 280 -23.15 -6.04 -10.61
N ASP A 281 -24.00 -6.09 -11.62
CA ASP A 281 -23.56 -5.77 -12.98
C ASP A 281 -23.29 -4.25 -13.13
N PRO A 282 -22.54 -3.83 -14.17
CA PRO A 282 -22.18 -2.42 -14.34
C PRO A 282 -23.37 -1.44 -14.45
N TRP A 283 -24.53 -1.87 -14.96
CA TRP A 283 -25.74 -1.05 -15.05
C TRP A 283 -26.45 -0.94 -13.71
N GLU A 284 -26.54 -2.04 -12.95
CA GLU A 284 -27.08 -2.01 -11.58
C GLU A 284 -26.23 -1.11 -10.68
N ALA A 285 -24.91 -1.23 -10.76
CA ALA A 285 -23.98 -0.35 -10.06
C ALA A 285 -24.16 1.12 -10.49
N CYS A 286 -24.38 1.39 -11.78
CA CYS A 286 -24.61 2.74 -12.29
C CYS A 286 -25.91 3.33 -11.73
N ALA A 287 -27.00 2.57 -11.78
CA ALA A 287 -28.29 2.99 -11.27
C ALA A 287 -28.27 3.24 -9.76
N LEU A 288 -27.55 2.42 -8.99
CA LEU A 288 -27.32 2.67 -7.57
C LEU A 288 -26.49 3.94 -7.35
N TRP A 289 -25.38 4.08 -8.06
CA TRP A 289 -24.49 5.23 -7.92
C TRP A 289 -25.19 6.56 -8.22
N GLU A 290 -26.00 6.62 -9.29
CA GLU A 290 -26.79 7.82 -9.62
C GLU A 290 -27.88 8.09 -8.59
N ARG A 291 -28.60 7.04 -8.13
CA ARG A 291 -29.64 7.16 -7.09
C ARG A 291 -29.10 7.71 -5.78
N GLU A 292 -27.91 7.28 -5.38
CA GLU A 292 -27.25 7.68 -4.13
C GLU A 292 -26.43 8.98 -4.28
N GLY A 293 -26.53 9.66 -5.43
CA GLY A 293 -25.90 10.96 -5.65
C GLY A 293 -24.38 10.90 -5.81
N GLY A 294 -23.85 9.80 -6.34
CA GLY A 294 -22.42 9.59 -6.48
C GLY A 294 -21.69 9.51 -5.13
N PRO A 295 -22.05 8.54 -4.27
CA PRO A 295 -21.58 8.45 -2.90
C PRO A 295 -20.05 8.41 -2.81
N GLN A 296 -19.50 9.20 -1.87
CA GLN A 296 -18.08 9.20 -1.54
C GLN A 296 -17.68 7.92 -0.82
N ARG A 297 -16.38 7.60 -0.82
CA ARG A 297 -15.85 6.32 -0.29
C ARG A 297 -16.18 6.13 1.19
N GLU A 298 -16.20 7.19 1.98
CA GLU A 298 -16.40 7.18 3.43
C GLU A 298 -17.81 6.73 3.86
N ARG A 299 -18.77 6.83 2.93
CA ARG A 299 -20.11 6.25 3.14
C ARG A 299 -20.06 4.73 3.14
N TYR A 300 -19.07 4.13 2.49
CA TYR A 300 -18.90 2.69 2.44
C TYR A 300 -18.10 2.18 3.63
N GLY A 301 -18.36 0.93 3.99
CA GLY A 301 -17.56 0.19 4.95
C GLY A 301 -17.55 -1.30 4.67
N VAL A 302 -16.84 -2.02 5.52
CA VAL A 302 -16.69 -3.46 5.47
C VAL A 302 -16.81 -4.03 6.87
N THR A 303 -17.53 -5.14 6.97
CA THR A 303 -17.58 -5.97 8.18
C THR A 303 -17.04 -7.35 7.83
N VAL A 304 -16.14 -7.85 8.66
CA VAL A 304 -15.66 -9.23 8.68
C VAL A 304 -16.27 -9.86 9.94
N GLY A 305 -17.03 -10.93 9.80
CA GLY A 305 -17.74 -11.57 10.90
C GLY A 305 -17.84 -13.08 10.71
N GLY A 306 -17.19 -13.84 11.60
CA GLY A 306 -17.13 -15.30 11.50
C GLY A 306 -16.52 -15.73 10.17
N GLU A 307 -17.27 -16.51 9.39
CA GLU A 307 -16.83 -17.02 8.09
C GLU A 307 -17.16 -16.09 6.91
N ARG A 308 -17.75 -14.92 7.16
CA ARG A 308 -18.21 -13.99 6.12
C ARG A 308 -17.51 -12.65 6.18
N ALA A 309 -17.34 -12.02 5.02
CA ALA A 309 -17.03 -10.61 4.89
C ALA A 309 -18.04 -9.97 3.94
N TRP A 310 -18.45 -8.74 4.20
CA TRP A 310 -19.35 -8.00 3.33
C TRP A 310 -19.02 -6.52 3.36
N ALA A 311 -19.13 -5.90 2.19
CA ALA A 311 -19.12 -4.45 2.06
C ALA A 311 -20.54 -3.91 2.20
N TRP A 312 -20.66 -2.65 2.59
CA TRP A 312 -21.93 -1.99 2.77
C TRP A 312 -21.85 -0.50 2.46
N LEU A 313 -22.99 0.11 2.13
CA LEU A 313 -23.15 1.55 1.98
C LEU A 313 -24.01 2.08 3.14
N ASP A 314 -23.49 3.08 3.84
CA ASP A 314 -24.00 3.76 5.03
C ASP A 314 -24.16 2.91 6.30
N ASP A 315 -24.82 1.75 6.22
CA ASP A 315 -25.16 0.90 7.37
C ASP A 315 -24.88 -0.59 7.09
N PRO A 316 -24.10 -1.31 7.93
CA PRO A 316 -23.86 -2.75 7.78
C PRO A 316 -25.11 -3.63 7.86
N GLN A 317 -26.22 -3.13 8.42
CA GLN A 317 -27.53 -3.80 8.49
C GLN A 317 -28.54 -3.19 7.51
N GLY A 318 -28.10 -2.25 6.67
CA GLY A 318 -28.92 -1.55 5.71
C GLY A 318 -29.28 -2.38 4.46
N PRO A 319 -29.99 -1.77 3.50
CA PRO A 319 -30.41 -2.45 2.27
C PRO A 319 -29.27 -2.65 1.26
N TYR A 320 -28.16 -1.94 1.42
CA TYR A 320 -27.02 -1.96 0.50
C TYR A 320 -25.84 -2.70 1.13
N VAL A 321 -25.90 -4.03 1.02
CA VAL A 321 -24.87 -4.95 1.50
C VAL A 321 -24.46 -5.90 0.39
N TRP A 322 -23.15 -6.13 0.23
CA TRP A 322 -22.60 -7.00 -0.82
C TRP A 322 -21.59 -7.96 -0.22
N PRO A 323 -21.72 -9.28 -0.46
CA PRO A 323 -20.73 -10.24 0.02
C PRO A 323 -19.38 -9.97 -0.64
N LEU A 324 -18.33 -10.07 0.17
CA LEU A 324 -16.95 -10.15 -0.30
C LEU A 324 -16.54 -11.63 -0.35
N PRO A 325 -15.65 -11.99 -1.29
CA PRO A 325 -15.24 -13.38 -1.49
C PRO A 325 -14.46 -13.97 -0.31
#